data_AF-A0A4Q7FYR0-F1
#
_entry.id   AF-A0A4Q7FYR0-F1
#
_cell.length_a   1.000
_cell.length_b   1.000
_cell.length_c   1.000
_cell.angle_alpha   90.00
_cell.angle_beta   90.00
_cell.angle_gamma   90.00
#
_symmetry.space_group_name_H-M   'P 1'
#
loop_
_entity.id
_entity.type
_entity.pdbx_description
1 polymer ?
#
loop_
_entity_poly.entity_id
_entity_poly.type
_entity_poly.pdbx_seq_one_letter_code
_entity_poly.pdbx_strand_id
1 'polypeptide(L)'
;MGDPVFGVVIRPVDEESRPIIGADLSTIGIIGPAADADASVYPLDTPVLVYSNDTTKTKKLGTKGYLADGITGINDQLGEMQFAARVVVVRTADGVDVDPAIKLQKTINNIVGSSLDNTGIHAFLKSVGMLGVTPRLICAPGYTGQLANSVNTLELESGGEGYVEGQVYPLTFSGGGGNAVQAVATATGQADGTLGEVILSQPGAWYSTPPDVVAPSAGKRVTAVEVEGGGSGYAVNDIVTLPGGASVAVTTIDNAGAITAAVLASPGLIAADAAAPANPARDVSSTGSGHGATFELTWTAYVAATYTATVAQGANPVCVALNSVLDQLLGHAVVESKGVSQVDDENWRETISSKRLIPISGGCKVLDPVTSDVVYRPLAPRIIGVGVRRDQEKGAPFHSWANQPIQGRRRTGPRHYLCAHRRRQ
;
A
#
# COMPACT_ATOMS: atom_id res chain seq x y z
N MET A 1 -64.06 -12.26 -13.24
CA MET A 1 -64.01 -13.73 -13.17
C MET A 1 -63.82 -14.21 -14.60
N GLY A 2 -62.65 -14.75 -14.94
CA GLY A 2 -62.42 -15.30 -16.27
C GLY A 2 -63.18 -16.63 -16.42
N ASP A 3 -63.82 -16.82 -17.56
CA ASP A 3 -64.69 -17.97 -17.84
C ASP A 3 -63.98 -19.33 -17.64
N PRO A 4 -64.67 -20.36 -17.15
CA PRO A 4 -64.11 -21.68 -16.97
C PRO A 4 -63.80 -22.34 -18.33
N VAL A 5 -62.59 -22.86 -18.48
CA VAL A 5 -62.17 -23.57 -19.70
C VAL A 5 -62.80 -24.97 -19.69
N PHE A 6 -63.73 -25.23 -20.60
CA PHE A 6 -64.28 -26.58 -20.81
C PHE A 6 -63.38 -27.36 -21.79
N GLY A 7 -62.74 -28.43 -21.31
CA GLY A 7 -61.89 -29.32 -22.12
C GLY A 7 -60.81 -30.03 -21.30
N VAL A 8 -60.06 -30.94 -21.93
CA VAL A 8 -58.87 -31.57 -21.32
C VAL A 8 -57.66 -30.66 -21.54
N VAL A 9 -57.10 -30.13 -20.45
CA VAL A 9 -55.81 -29.43 -20.48
C VAL A 9 -54.71 -30.45 -20.20
N ILE A 10 -54.03 -30.93 -21.25
CA ILE A 10 -52.86 -31.79 -21.08
C ILE A 10 -51.70 -30.91 -20.60
N ARG A 11 -51.41 -30.99 -19.31
CA ARG A 11 -50.19 -30.45 -18.74
C ARG A 11 -49.18 -31.60 -18.70
N PRO A 12 -48.08 -31.54 -19.46
CA PRO A 12 -46.99 -32.48 -19.23
C PRO A 12 -46.51 -32.28 -17.79
N VAL A 13 -46.70 -33.30 -16.95
CA VAL A 13 -46.24 -33.32 -15.56
C VAL A 13 -44.79 -33.74 -15.60
N ASP A 14 -43.90 -32.76 -15.41
CA ASP A 14 -42.44 -32.93 -15.48
C ASP A 14 -41.89 -33.46 -14.13
N GLU A 15 -42.44 -34.59 -13.67
CA GLU A 15 -42.06 -35.30 -12.43
C GLU A 15 -40.86 -36.26 -12.62
N GLU A 16 -40.20 -36.20 -13.78
CA GLU A 16 -39.02 -37.01 -14.03
C GLU A 16 -37.91 -36.68 -13.04
N SER A 17 -37.33 -37.72 -12.46
CA SER A 17 -36.18 -37.59 -11.57
C SER A 17 -35.02 -36.97 -12.33
N ARG A 18 -34.74 -35.68 -12.09
CA ARG A 18 -33.55 -35.03 -12.64
C ARG A 18 -32.31 -35.66 -12.02
N PRO A 19 -31.34 -36.15 -12.82
CA PRO A 19 -30.11 -36.69 -12.27
C PRO A 19 -29.31 -35.57 -11.59
N ILE A 20 -28.70 -35.88 -10.45
CA ILE A 20 -27.73 -34.99 -9.85
C ILE A 20 -26.45 -34.99 -10.69
N ILE A 21 -26.12 -33.85 -11.29
CA ILE A 21 -24.88 -33.66 -12.03
C ILE A 21 -23.85 -33.07 -11.07
N GLY A 22 -22.65 -33.65 -11.04
CA GLY A 22 -21.55 -33.13 -10.23
C GLY A 22 -21.16 -31.72 -10.65
N ALA A 23 -20.92 -30.84 -9.68
CA ALA A 23 -20.42 -29.50 -9.97
C ALA A 23 -18.96 -29.55 -10.46
N ASP A 24 -18.64 -28.81 -11.51
CA ASP A 24 -17.25 -28.63 -11.94
C ASP A 24 -16.54 -27.62 -11.02
N LEU A 25 -15.62 -28.12 -10.22
CA LEU A 25 -14.81 -27.35 -9.28
C LEU A 25 -13.37 -27.14 -9.77
N SER A 26 -13.05 -27.60 -10.98
CA SER A 26 -11.69 -27.60 -11.55
C SER A 26 -11.40 -26.40 -12.47
N THR A 27 -12.37 -25.50 -12.67
CA THR A 27 -12.16 -24.30 -13.49
C THR A 27 -11.18 -23.33 -12.80
N ILE A 28 -10.11 -23.00 -13.51
CA ILE A 28 -9.01 -22.16 -13.03
C ILE A 28 -9.28 -20.69 -13.38
N GLY A 29 -9.00 -19.77 -12.46
CA GLY A 29 -8.89 -18.33 -12.72
C GLY A 29 -7.44 -17.88 -12.60
N ILE A 30 -6.88 -17.28 -13.64
CA ILE A 30 -5.52 -16.72 -13.64
C ILE A 30 -5.58 -15.23 -13.95
N ILE A 31 -4.89 -14.43 -13.14
CA ILE A 31 -4.83 -12.98 -13.29
C ILE A 31 -3.40 -12.46 -13.31
N GLY A 32 -3.16 -11.44 -14.13
CA GLY A 32 -1.89 -10.72 -14.15
C GLY A 32 -1.77 -9.76 -15.33
N PRO A 33 -0.70 -8.97 -15.37
CA PRO A 33 -0.41 -8.11 -16.48
C PRO A 33 0.18 -8.90 -17.65
N ALA A 34 -0.19 -8.47 -18.85
CA ALA A 34 0.42 -8.93 -20.09
C ALA A 34 0.40 -7.79 -21.11
N ALA A 35 1.47 -7.00 -21.18
CA ALA A 35 1.57 -5.86 -22.11
C ALA A 35 1.42 -6.31 -23.58
N ASP A 36 2.01 -7.44 -23.95
CA ASP A 36 2.07 -7.92 -25.34
C ASP A 36 0.81 -8.71 -25.77
N ALA A 37 -0.19 -8.86 -24.89
CA ALA A 37 -1.41 -9.56 -25.23
C ALA A 37 -2.29 -8.75 -26.20
N ASP A 38 -2.89 -9.44 -27.17
CA ASP A 38 -3.84 -8.86 -28.14
C ASP A 38 -5.07 -8.33 -27.39
N ALA A 39 -5.24 -7.00 -27.37
CA ALA A 39 -6.32 -6.33 -26.64
C ALA A 39 -7.72 -6.66 -27.18
N SER A 40 -7.83 -7.13 -28.43
CA SER A 40 -9.12 -7.54 -28.99
C SER A 40 -9.60 -8.89 -28.44
N VAL A 41 -8.66 -9.78 -28.13
CA VAL A 41 -8.96 -11.12 -27.59
C VAL A 41 -8.91 -11.15 -26.07
N TYR A 42 -7.98 -10.40 -25.47
CA TYR A 42 -7.87 -10.21 -24.04
C TYR A 42 -8.00 -8.72 -23.70
N PRO A 43 -9.24 -8.20 -23.65
CA PRO A 43 -9.52 -6.87 -23.13
C PRO A 43 -9.07 -6.76 -21.67
N LEU A 44 -8.73 -5.55 -21.24
CA LEU A 44 -8.40 -5.29 -19.84
C LEU A 44 -9.62 -5.55 -18.94
N ASP A 45 -9.36 -6.11 -17.76
CA ASP A 45 -10.32 -6.32 -16.68
C ASP A 45 -11.59 -7.11 -17.08
N THR A 46 -11.49 -7.89 -18.15
CA THR A 46 -12.60 -8.69 -18.68
C THR A 46 -12.20 -10.16 -18.66
N PRO A 47 -13.00 -11.05 -18.04
CA PRO A 47 -12.70 -12.47 -18.02
C PRO A 47 -12.89 -13.09 -19.40
N VAL A 48 -11.91 -13.87 -19.84
CA VAL A 48 -11.94 -14.60 -21.11
C VAL A 48 -11.73 -16.08 -20.86
N LEU A 49 -12.66 -16.92 -21.33
CA LEU A 49 -12.52 -18.37 -21.26
C LEU A 49 -11.58 -18.91 -22.35
N VAL A 50 -10.59 -19.66 -21.91
CA VAL A 50 -9.57 -20.30 -22.74
C VAL A 50 -9.43 -21.75 -22.32
N TYR A 51 -9.33 -22.64 -23.30
CA TYR A 51 -8.85 -24.00 -23.07
C TYR A 51 -7.35 -24.00 -23.26
N SER A 52 -6.63 -24.60 -22.32
CA SER A 52 -5.17 -24.49 -22.28
C SER A 52 -4.44 -25.12 -23.48
N ASN A 53 -5.12 -25.99 -24.25
CA ASN A 53 -4.61 -26.58 -25.49
C ASN A 53 -4.81 -25.70 -26.74
N ASP A 54 -5.62 -24.64 -26.66
CA ASP A 54 -5.87 -23.75 -27.78
C ASP A 54 -4.67 -22.84 -28.02
N THR A 55 -3.77 -23.32 -28.88
CA THR A 55 -2.53 -22.60 -29.22
C THR A 55 -2.79 -21.23 -29.87
N THR A 56 -3.97 -21.01 -30.48
CA THR A 56 -4.28 -19.72 -31.11
C THR A 56 -4.54 -18.64 -30.06
N LYS A 57 -5.33 -18.97 -29.03
CA LYS A 57 -5.61 -18.07 -27.91
C LYS A 57 -4.42 -17.92 -26.97
N THR A 58 -3.64 -18.97 -26.76
CA THR A 58 -2.45 -18.90 -25.89
C THR A 58 -1.34 -18.04 -26.52
N LYS A 59 -1.12 -18.13 -27.84
CA LYS A 59 -0.15 -17.26 -28.54
C LYS A 59 -0.51 -15.78 -28.46
N LYS A 60 -1.81 -15.46 -28.42
CA LYS A 60 -2.32 -14.08 -28.29
C LYS A 60 -2.11 -13.45 -26.92
N LEU A 61 -1.66 -14.21 -25.90
CA LEU A 61 -1.24 -13.64 -24.61
C LEU A 61 0.16 -12.99 -24.68
N GLY A 62 0.92 -13.26 -25.74
CA GLY A 62 2.29 -12.76 -25.88
C GLY A 62 3.28 -13.45 -24.97
N THR A 63 4.52 -12.94 -24.96
CA THR A 63 5.66 -13.54 -24.24
C THR A 63 5.97 -12.81 -22.93
N LYS A 64 5.55 -11.54 -22.78
CA LYS A 64 5.77 -10.77 -21.55
C LYS A 64 4.73 -11.07 -20.48
N GLY A 65 5.20 -11.10 -19.23
CA GLY A 65 4.39 -11.40 -18.05
C GLY A 65 4.40 -12.89 -17.71
N TYR A 66 3.59 -13.27 -16.73
CA TYR A 66 3.54 -14.64 -16.20
C TYR A 66 2.32 -15.45 -16.66
N LEU A 67 1.41 -14.86 -17.44
CA LEU A 67 0.16 -15.52 -17.85
C LEU A 67 0.41 -16.70 -18.82
N ALA A 68 1.18 -16.48 -19.89
CA ALA A 68 1.49 -17.52 -20.87
C ALA A 68 2.32 -18.66 -20.26
N ASP A 69 3.31 -18.32 -19.44
CA ASP A 69 4.10 -19.29 -18.67
C ASP A 69 3.24 -20.06 -17.67
N GLY A 70 2.29 -19.39 -17.00
CA GLY A 70 1.36 -20.01 -16.07
C GLY A 70 0.45 -21.04 -16.74
N ILE A 71 -0.10 -20.74 -17.92
CA ILE A 71 -0.92 -21.70 -18.69
C ILE A 71 -0.08 -22.90 -19.15
N THR A 72 1.16 -22.65 -19.59
CA THR A 72 2.10 -23.72 -19.95
C THR A 72 2.43 -24.59 -18.73
N GLY A 73 2.68 -23.98 -17.58
CA GLY A 73 2.94 -24.67 -16.33
C GLY A 73 1.74 -25.50 -15.85
N ILE A 74 0.50 -25.05 -16.07
CA ILE A 74 -0.72 -25.84 -15.82
C ILE A 74 -0.77 -27.04 -16.75
N ASN A 75 -0.54 -26.84 -18.05
CA ASN A 75 -0.53 -27.91 -19.06
C ASN A 75 0.50 -28.99 -18.75
N ASP A 76 1.69 -28.59 -18.31
CA ASP A 76 2.75 -29.52 -17.93
C ASP A 76 2.32 -30.50 -16.83
N GLN A 77 1.29 -30.20 -16.04
CA GLN A 77 0.82 -31.06 -14.94
C GLN A 77 -0.32 -32.00 -15.31
N LEU A 78 -0.95 -31.81 -16.47
CA LEU A 78 -2.14 -32.56 -16.84
C LEU A 78 -1.82 -34.05 -16.99
N GLY A 79 -2.74 -34.91 -16.55
CA GLY A 79 -2.62 -36.37 -16.60
C GLY A 79 -2.86 -36.96 -17.99
N GLU A 80 -2.67 -38.28 -18.12
CA GLU A 80 -2.65 -39.00 -19.41
C GLU A 80 -3.94 -38.84 -20.24
N MET A 81 -5.09 -38.67 -19.61
CA MET A 81 -6.39 -38.48 -20.29
C MET A 81 -6.87 -37.02 -20.28
N GLN A 82 -6.04 -36.09 -19.82
CA GLN A 82 -6.37 -34.68 -19.70
C GLN A 82 -5.73 -33.87 -20.82
N PHE A 83 -6.49 -33.58 -21.86
CA PHE A 83 -5.99 -32.82 -22.99
C PHE A 83 -5.94 -31.31 -22.74
N ALA A 84 -6.78 -30.79 -21.84
CA ALA A 84 -6.85 -29.37 -21.54
C ALA A 84 -7.46 -29.09 -20.17
N ALA A 85 -7.03 -27.99 -19.55
CA ALA A 85 -7.70 -27.36 -18.43
C ALA A 85 -8.58 -26.20 -18.93
N ARG A 86 -9.67 -25.95 -18.20
CA ARG A 86 -10.51 -24.76 -18.39
C ARG A 86 -9.92 -23.60 -17.58
N VAL A 87 -9.52 -22.55 -18.27
CA VAL A 87 -8.85 -21.40 -17.68
C VAL A 87 -9.61 -20.12 -18.03
N VAL A 88 -10.02 -19.38 -17.02
CA VAL A 88 -10.51 -18.01 -17.14
C VAL A 88 -9.32 -17.07 -16.92
N VAL A 89 -8.97 -16.35 -17.97
CA VAL A 89 -7.87 -15.37 -17.94
C VAL A 89 -8.44 -13.99 -17.74
N VAL A 90 -7.91 -13.25 -16.75
CA VAL A 90 -8.16 -11.82 -16.57
C VAL A 90 -6.83 -11.09 -16.78
N ARG A 91 -6.80 -10.18 -17.75
CA ARG A 91 -5.64 -9.34 -18.03
C ARG A 91 -5.79 -8.01 -17.32
N THR A 92 -4.74 -7.57 -16.63
CA THR A 92 -4.69 -6.26 -15.98
C THR A 92 -3.64 -5.36 -16.64
N ALA A 93 -3.76 -4.05 -16.44
CA ALA A 93 -2.78 -3.10 -16.95
C ALA A 93 -1.47 -3.15 -16.15
N ASP A 94 -0.34 -3.01 -16.84
CA ASP A 94 0.94 -2.73 -16.19
C ASP A 94 0.94 -1.32 -15.61
N GLY A 95 1.58 -1.15 -14.44
CA GLY A 95 1.90 0.16 -13.91
C GLY A 95 2.84 0.93 -14.84
N VAL A 96 2.68 2.26 -14.85
CA VAL A 96 3.58 3.16 -15.60
C VAL A 96 4.33 4.01 -14.58
N ASP A 97 5.65 3.84 -14.58
CA ASP A 97 6.61 4.68 -13.85
C ASP A 97 8.03 4.48 -14.41
N VAL A 98 8.92 5.43 -14.14
CA VAL A 98 10.36 5.31 -14.43
C VAL A 98 11.03 4.38 -13.42
N ASP A 99 10.54 4.34 -12.18
CA ASP A 99 11.05 3.43 -11.17
C ASP A 99 10.39 2.04 -11.28
N PRO A 100 11.18 0.95 -11.46
CA PRO A 100 10.64 -0.41 -11.58
C PRO A 100 9.85 -0.88 -10.35
N ALA A 101 10.14 -0.38 -9.15
CA ALA A 101 9.43 -0.77 -7.94
C ALA A 101 8.08 -0.05 -7.81
N ILE A 102 8.01 1.26 -8.12
CA ILE A 102 6.74 2.00 -8.15
C ILE A 102 5.83 1.43 -9.26
N LYS A 103 6.42 1.06 -10.40
CA LYS A 103 5.72 0.33 -11.44
C LYS A 103 5.09 -0.96 -10.91
N LEU A 104 5.84 -1.77 -10.16
CA LEU A 104 5.33 -3.02 -9.57
C LEU A 104 4.16 -2.76 -8.60
N GLN A 105 4.23 -1.71 -7.79
CA GLN A 105 3.14 -1.33 -6.88
C GLN A 105 1.87 -0.92 -7.64
N LYS A 106 2.01 -0.07 -8.66
CA LYS A 106 0.88 0.32 -9.53
C LYS A 106 0.29 -0.91 -10.24
N THR A 107 1.13 -1.85 -10.69
CA THR A 107 0.68 -3.13 -11.25
C THR A 107 -0.09 -3.96 -10.22
N ILE A 108 0.40 -4.08 -8.99
CA ILE A 108 -0.27 -4.80 -7.90
C ILE A 108 -1.63 -4.15 -7.59
N ASN A 109 -1.71 -2.83 -7.55
CA ASN A 109 -2.96 -2.10 -7.36
C ASN A 109 -3.96 -2.36 -8.50
N ASN A 110 -3.49 -2.41 -9.74
CA ASN A 110 -4.33 -2.77 -10.89
C ASN A 110 -4.81 -4.23 -10.81
N ILE A 111 -3.99 -5.15 -10.27
CA ILE A 111 -4.39 -6.54 -10.05
C ILE A 111 -5.47 -6.63 -8.97
N VAL A 112 -5.34 -5.90 -7.86
CA VAL A 112 -6.37 -5.82 -6.82
C VAL A 112 -7.67 -5.28 -7.42
N GLY A 113 -7.57 -4.17 -8.16
CA GLY A 113 -8.70 -3.53 -8.81
C GLY A 113 -9.70 -2.91 -7.83
N SER A 114 -10.90 -2.63 -8.33
CA SER A 114 -12.02 -2.03 -7.60
C SER A 114 -13.21 -2.98 -7.58
N SER A 115 -13.85 -3.13 -6.42
CA SER A 115 -15.08 -3.92 -6.28
C SER A 115 -16.29 -3.23 -6.92
N LEU A 116 -16.29 -1.90 -7.02
CA LEU A 116 -17.38 -1.13 -7.64
C LEU A 116 -17.44 -1.37 -9.15
N ASP A 117 -16.28 -1.29 -9.80
CA ASP A 117 -16.16 -1.46 -11.25
C ASP A 117 -15.96 -2.94 -11.65
N ASN A 118 -15.76 -3.81 -10.66
CA ASN A 118 -15.42 -5.22 -10.82
C ASN A 118 -14.20 -5.39 -11.75
N THR A 119 -13.11 -4.71 -11.43
CA THR A 119 -11.81 -4.78 -12.14
C THR A 119 -10.83 -5.64 -11.36
N GLY A 120 -9.71 -6.03 -11.99
CA GLY A 120 -8.71 -6.86 -11.34
C GLY A 120 -9.27 -8.21 -10.86
N ILE A 121 -8.99 -8.58 -9.61
CA ILE A 121 -9.46 -9.83 -8.99
C ILE A 121 -11.00 -9.88 -8.93
N HIS A 122 -11.66 -8.73 -8.77
CA HIS A 122 -13.13 -8.67 -8.73
C HIS A 122 -13.76 -8.99 -10.09
N ALA A 123 -13.00 -8.91 -11.20
CA ALA A 123 -13.49 -9.30 -12.53
C ALA A 123 -13.87 -10.79 -12.60
N PHE A 124 -13.31 -11.65 -11.74
CA PHE A 124 -13.69 -13.07 -11.71
C PHE A 124 -15.18 -13.29 -11.38
N LEU A 125 -15.82 -12.38 -10.64
CA LEU A 125 -17.24 -12.44 -10.32
C LEU A 125 -18.13 -12.30 -11.57
N LYS A 126 -17.67 -11.56 -12.59
CA LYS A 126 -18.38 -11.40 -13.87
C LYS A 126 -18.39 -12.68 -14.70
N SER A 127 -17.47 -13.62 -14.46
CA SER A 127 -17.32 -14.85 -15.26
C SER A 127 -18.59 -15.69 -15.30
N VAL A 128 -19.36 -15.71 -14.20
CA VAL A 128 -20.60 -16.49 -14.14
C VAL A 128 -21.66 -15.95 -15.08
N GLY A 129 -21.86 -14.62 -15.10
CA GLY A 129 -22.84 -13.97 -15.97
C GLY A 129 -22.41 -13.89 -17.43
N MET A 130 -21.11 -13.72 -17.69
CA MET A 130 -20.58 -13.55 -19.06
C MET A 130 -20.25 -14.86 -19.77
N LEU A 131 -19.65 -15.82 -19.05
CA LEU A 131 -19.07 -17.02 -19.63
C LEU A 131 -19.79 -18.30 -19.20
N GLY A 132 -20.71 -18.23 -18.23
CA GLY A 132 -21.42 -19.38 -17.68
C GLY A 132 -20.52 -20.31 -16.85
N VAL A 133 -19.33 -19.87 -16.48
CA VAL A 133 -18.34 -20.67 -15.74
C VAL A 133 -17.87 -19.94 -14.49
N THR A 134 -17.73 -20.67 -13.38
CA THR A 134 -17.25 -20.10 -12.12
C THR A 134 -15.82 -20.56 -11.87
N PRO A 135 -14.82 -19.67 -11.88
CA PRO A 135 -13.46 -20.04 -11.48
C PRO A 135 -13.43 -20.33 -9.97
N ARG A 136 -13.03 -21.54 -9.59
CA ARG A 136 -12.96 -21.98 -8.19
C ARG A 136 -11.52 -22.15 -7.71
N LEU A 137 -10.55 -22.24 -8.61
CA LEU A 137 -9.13 -22.31 -8.32
C LEU A 137 -8.42 -21.07 -8.86
N ILE A 138 -7.99 -20.15 -8.01
CA ILE A 138 -7.47 -18.83 -8.42
C ILE A 138 -5.96 -18.70 -8.18
N CYS A 139 -5.23 -18.07 -9.10
CA CYS A 139 -3.86 -17.62 -8.84
C CYS A 139 -3.55 -16.26 -9.49
N ALA A 140 -2.64 -15.51 -8.85
CA ALA A 140 -2.04 -14.27 -9.33
C ALA A 140 -0.50 -14.44 -9.37
N PRO A 141 0.04 -15.06 -10.44
CA PRO A 141 1.41 -15.56 -10.44
C PRO A 141 2.44 -14.42 -10.31
N GLY A 142 3.31 -14.48 -9.30
CA GLY A 142 4.40 -13.51 -9.08
C GLY A 142 4.03 -12.23 -8.31
N TYR A 143 2.75 -12.03 -7.95
CA TYR A 143 2.27 -10.78 -7.33
C TYR A 143 1.72 -10.95 -5.90
N THR A 144 1.80 -12.14 -5.33
CA THR A 144 1.26 -12.46 -4.00
C THR A 144 2.31 -12.40 -2.88
N GLY A 145 3.59 -12.21 -3.21
CA GLY A 145 4.71 -12.29 -2.26
C GLY A 145 5.19 -10.96 -1.71
N GLN A 146 4.73 -9.84 -2.27
CA GLN A 146 5.17 -8.48 -1.89
C GLN A 146 4.39 -7.98 -0.67
N LEU A 147 5.09 -7.59 0.40
CA LEU A 147 4.48 -7.04 1.63
C LEU A 147 4.35 -5.52 1.53
N ALA A 148 3.17 -4.99 1.85
CA ALA A 148 2.88 -3.56 1.79
C ALA A 148 3.07 -2.91 3.18
N ASN A 149 4.32 -2.80 3.63
CA ASN A 149 4.67 -2.25 4.96
C ASN A 149 4.24 -0.78 5.10
N SER A 150 3.82 -0.38 6.31
CA SER A 150 3.31 0.97 6.58
C SER A 150 3.80 1.49 7.94
N VAL A 151 3.71 2.81 8.15
CA VAL A 151 4.00 3.41 9.46
C VAL A 151 3.00 2.89 10.48
N ASN A 152 3.50 2.39 11.59
CA ASN A 152 2.71 1.75 12.65
C ASN A 152 2.51 2.67 13.84
N THR A 153 3.60 3.19 14.39
CA THR A 153 3.57 4.14 15.51
C THR A 153 4.48 5.32 15.23
N LEU A 154 4.13 6.45 15.84
CA LEU A 154 4.93 7.66 15.88
C LEU A 154 5.14 8.00 17.35
N GLU A 155 6.38 7.90 17.80
CA GLU A 155 6.75 8.15 19.18
C GLU A 155 7.36 9.53 19.28
N LEU A 156 6.87 10.33 20.23
CA LEU A 156 7.40 11.66 20.52
C LEU A 156 8.71 11.51 21.31
N GLU A 157 9.80 12.04 20.78
CA GLU A 157 11.09 12.05 21.47
C GLU A 157 11.30 13.36 22.25
N SER A 158 10.93 14.48 21.63
CA SER A 158 10.98 15.81 22.24
C SER A 158 9.76 16.62 21.81
N GLY A 159 9.02 17.16 22.78
CA GLY A 159 7.79 17.96 22.55
C GLY A 159 8.01 19.29 21.83
N GLY A 160 9.27 19.72 21.68
CA GLY A 160 9.62 21.03 21.14
C GLY A 160 9.06 22.19 21.99
N GLU A 161 9.04 23.39 21.42
CA GLU A 161 8.63 24.61 22.12
C GLU A 161 7.77 25.53 21.25
N GLY A 162 6.90 26.32 21.88
CA GLY A 162 6.22 27.46 21.27
C GLY A 162 4.94 27.13 20.52
N TYR A 163 4.45 25.88 20.60
CA TYR A 163 3.23 25.45 19.91
C TYR A 163 1.98 26.02 20.59
N VAL A 164 0.99 26.42 19.77
CA VAL A 164 -0.25 27.02 20.27
C VAL A 164 -1.28 25.93 20.52
N GLU A 165 -1.94 25.98 21.68
CA GLU A 165 -2.98 25.03 22.07
C GLU A 165 -4.09 24.96 20.99
N GLY A 166 -4.43 23.75 20.57
CA GLY A 166 -5.50 23.49 19.61
C GLY A 166 -5.18 23.82 18.14
N GLN A 167 -4.00 24.36 17.84
CA GLN A 167 -3.54 24.53 16.45
C GLN A 167 -3.00 23.20 15.90
N VAL A 168 -3.31 22.95 14.63
CA VAL A 168 -2.91 21.71 13.92
C VAL A 168 -1.66 21.98 13.10
N TYR A 169 -0.63 21.16 13.32
CA TYR A 169 0.66 21.24 12.64
C TYR A 169 0.87 19.98 11.78
N PRO A 170 1.05 20.13 10.45
CA PRO A 170 1.29 18.99 9.57
C PRO A 170 2.72 18.47 9.74
N LEU A 171 2.88 17.16 9.91
CA LEU A 171 4.18 16.50 9.93
C LEU A 171 4.56 16.08 8.51
N THR A 172 5.81 16.32 8.15
CA THR A 172 6.36 15.89 6.85
C THR A 172 7.22 14.65 7.02
N PHE A 173 6.96 13.66 6.19
CA PHE A 173 7.73 12.42 6.14
C PHE A 173 8.68 12.44 4.96
N SER A 174 9.91 11.97 5.19
CA SER A 174 10.92 11.81 4.14
C SER A 174 11.65 10.49 4.29
N GLY A 175 12.29 10.02 3.21
CA GLY A 175 13.01 8.77 3.22
C GLY A 175 12.08 7.55 3.25
N GLY A 176 12.46 6.52 4.01
CA GLY A 176 11.69 5.27 4.09
C GLY A 176 11.99 4.24 2.98
N GLY A 177 13.03 4.52 2.17
CA GLY A 177 13.38 3.79 0.95
C GLY A 177 12.88 4.50 -0.31
N GLY A 178 13.51 4.22 -1.46
CA GLY A 178 13.19 4.91 -2.73
C GLY A 178 11.75 4.72 -3.23
N ASN A 179 10.99 3.80 -2.64
CA ASN A 179 9.70 3.31 -3.13
C ASN A 179 8.55 3.56 -2.17
N ALA A 180 8.79 4.27 -1.07
CA ALA A 180 7.78 4.49 -0.04
C ALA A 180 6.75 5.54 -0.50
N VAL A 181 5.47 5.19 -0.40
CA VAL A 181 4.38 6.17 -0.45
C VAL A 181 4.36 6.86 0.91
N GLN A 182 4.66 8.16 0.91
CA GLN A 182 4.83 8.90 2.16
C GLN A 182 3.54 8.96 2.97
N ALA A 183 3.70 8.79 4.28
CA ALA A 183 2.65 8.97 5.25
C ALA A 183 2.25 10.44 5.37
N VAL A 184 1.04 10.67 5.85
CA VAL A 184 0.53 12.00 6.17
C VAL A 184 0.01 11.95 7.58
N ALA A 185 0.55 12.83 8.44
CA ALA A 185 0.17 12.91 9.83
C ALA A 185 0.10 14.38 10.28
N THR A 186 -0.68 14.61 11.33
CA THR A 186 -0.84 15.94 11.93
C THR A 186 -0.74 15.83 13.44
N ALA A 187 -0.05 16.77 14.07
CA ALA A 187 0.04 16.88 15.51
C ALA A 187 -0.72 18.14 15.98
N THR A 188 -1.23 18.12 17.20
CA THR A 188 -1.93 19.27 17.79
C THR A 188 -1.12 19.86 18.95
N GLY A 189 -0.97 21.18 18.97
CA GLY A 189 -0.32 21.89 20.08
C GLY A 189 -1.09 21.75 21.39
N GLN A 190 -0.35 21.58 22.49
CA GLN A 190 -0.88 21.41 23.85
C GLN A 190 -0.77 22.71 24.66
N ALA A 191 -1.49 22.77 25.79
CA ALA A 191 -1.50 23.93 26.68
C ALA A 191 -0.12 24.24 27.32
N ASP A 192 0.78 23.25 27.36
CA ASP A 192 2.15 23.39 27.88
C ASP A 192 3.15 23.96 26.86
N GLY A 193 2.69 24.26 25.63
CA GLY A 193 3.52 24.79 24.55
C GLY A 193 4.28 23.74 23.75
N THR A 194 4.02 22.45 23.99
CA THR A 194 4.60 21.31 23.24
C THR A 194 3.65 20.79 22.16
N LEU A 195 4.17 20.00 21.21
CA LEU A 195 3.33 19.19 20.33
C LEU A 195 2.93 17.90 21.03
N GLY A 196 1.62 17.62 20.98
CA GLY A 196 1.04 16.44 21.59
C GLY A 196 0.98 15.23 20.66
N GLU A 197 -0.05 14.42 20.89
CA GLU A 197 -0.29 13.18 20.16
C GLU A 197 -0.49 13.43 18.66
N VAL A 198 0.03 12.50 17.86
CA VAL A 198 0.00 12.55 16.41
C VAL A 198 -1.16 11.72 15.88
N ILE A 199 -1.94 12.32 15.01
CA ILE A 199 -2.96 11.63 14.24
C ILE A 199 -2.37 11.26 12.88
N LEU A 200 -2.24 9.96 12.64
CA LEU A 200 -1.79 9.40 11.37
C LEU A 200 -2.99 9.26 10.42
N SER A 201 -3.17 10.27 9.57
CA SER A 201 -4.29 10.32 8.60
C SER A 201 -4.10 9.32 7.45
N GLN A 202 -2.85 9.11 7.02
CA GLN A 202 -2.47 8.11 6.03
C GLN A 202 -1.16 7.45 6.47
N PRO A 203 -1.13 6.14 6.74
CA PRO A 203 0.06 5.47 7.25
C PRO A 203 1.15 5.24 6.18
N GLY A 204 0.90 5.67 4.94
CA GLY A 204 1.76 5.40 3.80
C GLY A 204 1.82 3.91 3.45
N ALA A 205 2.73 3.54 2.56
CA ALA A 205 2.91 2.15 2.15
C ALA A 205 4.31 1.90 1.56
N TRP A 206 4.72 0.63 1.54
CA TRP A 206 5.95 0.13 0.90
C TRP A 206 7.26 0.62 1.52
N TYR A 207 7.26 0.88 2.82
CA TYR A 207 8.46 1.23 3.57
C TYR A 207 9.44 0.05 3.68
N SER A 208 10.67 0.25 3.23
CA SER A 208 11.78 -0.70 3.44
C SER A 208 12.64 -0.37 4.65
N THR A 209 12.65 0.90 5.03
CA THR A 209 13.24 1.41 6.26
C THR A 209 12.23 2.34 6.93
N PRO A 210 12.36 2.61 8.24
CA PRO A 210 11.59 3.68 8.87
C PRO A 210 11.80 5.02 8.16
N PRO A 211 10.74 5.81 7.93
CA PRO A 211 10.87 7.18 7.43
C PRO A 211 11.34 8.14 8.52
N ASP A 212 11.99 9.22 8.08
CA ASP A 212 12.28 10.38 8.92
C ASP A 212 11.03 11.24 9.04
N VAL A 213 10.76 11.73 10.25
CA VAL A 213 9.59 12.56 10.56
C VAL A 213 10.06 13.93 10.99
N VAL A 214 9.62 14.96 10.27
CA VAL A 214 9.97 16.36 10.56
C VAL A 214 8.71 17.10 10.95
N ALA A 215 8.70 17.62 12.18
CA ALA A 215 7.69 18.56 12.63
C ALA A 215 8.08 19.99 12.24
N PRO A 216 7.10 20.86 11.90
CA PRO A 216 7.35 22.27 11.67
C PRO A 216 7.71 22.95 13.00
N SER A 217 8.56 23.98 12.95
CA SER A 217 8.77 24.83 14.12
C SER A 217 7.52 25.68 14.37
N ALA A 218 7.25 26.00 15.64
CA ALA A 218 6.06 26.77 15.99
C ALA A 218 6.13 28.25 15.59
N GLY A 219 7.35 28.79 15.42
CA GLY A 219 7.58 30.20 15.13
C GLY A 219 9.04 30.61 15.28
N LYS A 220 9.29 31.92 15.25
CA LYS A 220 10.56 32.55 15.65
C LYS A 220 10.32 33.54 16.78
N ARG A 221 11.31 33.71 17.65
CA ARG A 221 11.32 34.63 18.79
C ARG A 221 12.59 35.47 18.79
N VAL A 222 12.56 36.66 19.36
CA VAL A 222 13.78 37.44 19.61
C VAL A 222 14.54 36.83 20.77
N THR A 223 15.84 36.60 20.59
CA THR A 223 16.74 36.06 21.63
C THR A 223 17.78 37.08 22.09
N ALA A 224 18.11 38.06 21.25
CA ALA A 224 19.01 39.16 21.60
C ALA A 224 18.53 40.47 20.97
N VAL A 225 18.81 41.56 21.69
CA VAL A 225 18.52 42.93 21.28
C VAL A 225 19.74 43.77 21.57
N GLU A 226 20.19 44.54 20.58
CA GLU A 226 21.23 45.55 20.75
C GLU A 226 20.71 46.93 20.36
N VAL A 227 21.15 47.97 21.06
CA VAL A 227 20.73 49.35 20.81
C VAL A 227 21.61 49.93 19.71
N GLU A 228 21.03 50.22 18.54
CA GLU A 228 21.74 50.84 17.42
C GLU A 228 21.60 52.37 17.45
N GLY A 229 20.43 52.86 17.89
CA GLY A 229 20.16 54.28 18.04
C GLY A 229 19.27 54.54 19.25
N GLY A 230 19.75 55.32 20.22
CA GLY A 230 19.06 55.53 21.50
C GLY A 230 17.80 56.39 21.44
N GLY A 231 17.53 57.07 20.33
CA GLY A 231 16.39 57.97 20.17
C GLY A 231 16.40 59.13 21.19
N SER A 232 15.23 59.57 21.64
CA SER A 232 15.11 60.67 22.61
C SER A 232 13.84 60.55 23.44
N GLY A 233 13.85 61.11 24.66
CA GLY A 233 12.67 61.23 25.52
C GLY A 233 12.28 59.96 26.28
N TYR A 234 13.15 58.94 26.33
CA TYR A 234 12.91 57.72 27.10
C TYR A 234 13.31 57.91 28.56
N ALA A 235 12.58 57.25 29.45
CA ALA A 235 12.90 57.12 30.87
C ALA A 235 13.30 55.69 31.23
N VAL A 236 14.04 55.53 32.32
CA VAL A 236 14.36 54.20 32.87
C VAL A 236 13.05 53.48 33.25
N ASN A 237 12.93 52.20 32.87
CA ASN A 237 11.73 51.35 32.96
C ASN A 237 10.64 51.60 31.92
N ASP A 238 10.85 52.48 30.94
CA ASP A 238 9.95 52.52 29.78
C ASP A 238 10.02 51.19 29.01
N ILE A 239 8.85 50.66 28.61
CA ILE A 239 8.74 49.49 27.75
C ILE A 239 8.57 49.98 26.32
N VAL A 240 9.52 49.67 25.46
CA VAL A 240 9.48 49.97 24.02
C VAL A 240 9.03 48.72 23.27
N THR A 241 7.92 48.84 22.54
CA THR A 241 7.40 47.79 21.66
C THR A 241 8.05 47.91 20.29
N LEU A 242 8.47 46.77 19.75
CA LEU A 242 9.19 46.61 18.49
C LEU A 242 8.35 45.80 17.49
N PRO A 243 8.69 45.83 16.19
CA PRO A 243 8.02 45.02 15.18
C PRO A 243 8.05 43.53 15.54
N GLY A 244 6.97 42.80 15.23
CA GLY A 244 6.82 41.39 15.61
C GLY A 244 6.40 41.18 17.08
N GLY A 245 5.99 42.24 17.78
CA GLY A 245 5.43 42.18 19.13
C GLY A 245 6.47 41.97 20.23
N ALA A 246 7.76 42.04 19.90
CA ALA A 246 8.83 42.04 20.90
C ALA A 246 8.80 43.35 21.69
N SER A 247 9.23 43.32 22.95
CA SER A 247 9.36 44.53 23.76
C SER A 247 10.62 44.51 24.60
N VAL A 248 11.17 45.70 24.84
CA VAL A 248 12.42 45.90 25.57
C VAL A 248 12.18 46.90 26.69
N ALA A 249 12.75 46.66 27.86
CA ALA A 249 12.74 47.57 28.99
C ALA A 249 14.03 48.41 28.97
N VAL A 250 13.88 49.73 29.03
CA VAL A 250 15.01 50.67 29.07
C VAL A 250 15.68 50.59 30.44
N THR A 251 16.98 50.28 30.48
CA THR A 251 17.73 50.13 31.73
C THR A 251 18.66 51.31 32.01
N THR A 252 19.28 51.89 30.98
CA THR A 252 20.10 53.09 31.11
C THR A 252 19.81 54.08 30.00
N ILE A 253 19.88 55.37 30.34
CA ILE A 253 19.71 56.50 29.42
C ILE A 253 20.88 57.47 29.58
N ASP A 254 21.14 58.28 28.56
CA ASP A 254 22.03 59.43 28.67
C ASP A 254 21.31 60.67 29.25
N ASN A 255 22.03 61.79 29.38
CA ASN A 255 21.47 63.04 29.90
C ASN A 255 20.41 63.70 28.98
N ALA A 256 20.25 63.21 27.74
CA ALA A 256 19.27 63.68 26.76
C ALA A 256 18.06 62.72 26.63
N GLY A 257 18.01 61.63 27.41
CA GLY A 257 16.95 60.63 27.36
C GLY A 257 17.07 59.68 26.17
N ALA A 258 18.27 59.52 25.61
CA ALA A 258 18.58 58.48 24.63
C ALA A 258 18.94 57.18 25.35
N ILE A 259 18.42 56.05 24.88
CA ILE A 259 18.68 54.72 25.43
C ILE A 259 20.15 54.35 25.21
N THR A 260 20.85 53.99 26.29
CA THR A 260 22.23 53.47 26.23
C THR A 260 22.29 51.97 26.52
N ALA A 261 21.30 51.42 27.22
CA ALA A 261 21.09 49.99 27.35
C ALA A 261 19.59 49.69 27.53
N ALA A 262 19.17 48.57 26.95
CA ALA A 262 17.84 48.01 27.13
C ALA A 262 17.96 46.49 27.25
N VAL A 263 17.04 45.87 27.97
CA VAL A 263 16.97 44.41 28.14
C VAL A 263 15.66 43.93 27.54
N LEU A 264 15.69 42.75 26.92
CA LEU A 264 14.50 42.13 26.35
C LEU A 264 13.47 41.85 27.46
N ALA A 265 12.30 42.47 27.36
CA ALA A 265 11.19 42.32 28.31
C ALA A 265 10.20 41.24 27.86
N SER A 266 9.90 41.17 26.56
CA SER A 266 9.14 40.07 25.97
C SER A 266 9.70 39.77 24.57
N PRO A 267 9.94 38.49 24.23
CA PRO A 267 10.65 38.10 23.02
C PRO A 267 9.85 38.31 21.72
N GLY A 268 8.54 38.55 21.79
CA GLY A 268 7.68 38.61 20.61
C GLY A 268 7.58 37.26 19.89
N LEU A 269 6.55 37.11 19.05
CA LEU A 269 6.30 35.87 18.32
C LEU A 269 5.92 36.21 16.89
N ILE A 270 6.65 35.62 15.95
CA ILE A 270 6.30 35.62 14.54
C ILE A 270 6.13 34.19 14.05
N ALA A 271 5.27 34.00 13.05
CA ALA A 271 5.07 32.69 12.42
C ALA A 271 6.38 32.13 11.84
N ALA A 272 6.49 30.81 11.74
CA ALA A 272 7.73 30.14 11.36
C ALA A 272 8.18 30.50 9.92
N ASP A 273 7.21 30.67 9.03
CA ASP A 273 7.36 31.05 7.62
C ASP A 273 7.47 32.56 7.42
N ALA A 274 7.13 33.38 8.42
CA ALA A 274 7.24 34.83 8.33
C ALA A 274 8.71 35.27 8.23
N ALA A 275 8.95 36.23 7.34
CA ALA A 275 10.23 36.93 7.29
C ALA A 275 10.43 37.73 8.58
N ALA A 276 11.63 37.63 9.16
CA ALA A 276 11.96 38.45 10.32
C ALA A 276 11.90 39.94 9.91
N PRO A 277 11.39 40.83 10.80
CA PRO A 277 11.47 42.27 10.57
C PRO A 277 12.89 42.73 10.25
N ALA A 278 13.02 43.72 9.36
CA ALA A 278 14.32 44.22 8.94
C ALA A 278 15.03 44.96 10.09
N ASN A 279 16.34 44.74 10.21
CA ASN A 279 17.22 45.52 11.08
C ASN A 279 17.79 46.72 10.30
N PRO A 280 18.00 47.89 10.96
CA PRO A 280 17.63 48.20 12.34
C PRO A 280 16.11 48.34 12.51
N ALA A 281 15.56 47.66 13.51
CA ALA A 281 14.14 47.70 13.83
C ALA A 281 13.81 48.96 14.62
N ARG A 282 12.97 49.82 14.05
CA ARG A 282 12.53 51.06 14.69
C ARG A 282 11.46 50.79 15.75
N ASP A 283 11.47 51.60 16.80
CA ASP A 283 10.42 51.63 17.81
C ASP A 283 9.01 51.83 17.19
N VAL A 284 8.06 51.01 17.63
CA VAL A 284 6.64 51.06 17.22
C VAL A 284 5.84 51.90 18.21
N SER A 285 6.06 51.68 19.50
CA SER A 285 5.45 52.46 20.59
C SER A 285 6.30 52.35 21.86
N SER A 286 6.12 53.27 22.81
CA SER A 286 6.69 53.18 24.15
C SER A 286 5.62 53.47 25.20
N THR A 287 5.79 52.97 26.43
CA THR A 287 4.91 53.33 27.57
C THR A 287 5.13 54.76 28.06
N GLY A 288 6.24 55.39 27.65
CA GLY A 288 6.62 56.75 27.99
C GLY A 288 6.40 57.72 26.83
N SER A 289 7.14 58.84 26.84
CA SER A 289 7.11 59.84 25.76
C SER A 289 8.24 59.66 24.75
N GLY A 290 9.07 58.62 24.90
CA GLY A 290 10.25 58.42 24.09
C GLY A 290 9.93 57.90 22.69
N HIS A 291 10.71 58.36 21.72
CA HIS A 291 10.52 58.02 20.30
C HIS A 291 11.81 58.05 19.50
N GLY A 292 11.86 57.22 18.46
CA GLY A 292 12.93 57.19 17.46
C GLY A 292 14.13 56.32 17.81
N ALA A 293 14.00 55.39 18.77
CA ALA A 293 15.02 54.39 19.02
C ALA A 293 15.03 53.30 17.93
N THR A 294 16.21 52.78 17.62
CA THR A 294 16.40 51.67 16.68
C THR A 294 17.24 50.58 17.32
N PHE A 295 16.85 49.33 17.08
CA PHE A 295 17.47 48.15 17.70
C PHE A 295 17.85 47.11 16.65
N GLU A 296 18.94 46.39 16.88
CA GLU A 296 19.23 45.16 16.15
C GLU A 296 18.59 43.97 16.86
N LEU A 297 17.73 43.23 16.15
CA LEU A 297 17.01 42.07 16.69
C LEU A 297 17.57 40.78 16.11
N THR A 298 17.96 39.86 16.98
CA THR A 298 18.30 38.49 16.59
C THR A 298 17.09 37.58 16.77
N TRP A 299 16.51 37.12 15.67
CA TRP A 299 15.39 36.18 15.65
C TRP A 299 15.89 34.74 15.54
N THR A 300 15.51 33.89 16.48
CA THR A 300 15.82 32.45 16.48
C THR A 300 14.53 31.64 16.39
N ALA A 301 14.53 30.57 15.59
CA ALA A 301 13.40 29.66 15.52
C ALA A 301 13.22 28.89 16.84
N TYR A 302 11.97 28.57 17.18
CA TYR A 302 11.71 27.61 18.25
C TYR A 302 12.27 26.24 17.92
N VAL A 303 12.67 25.51 18.96
CA VAL A 303 13.07 24.11 18.83
C VAL A 303 11.85 23.31 18.41
N ALA A 304 11.91 22.69 17.23
CA ALA A 304 10.83 21.85 16.72
C ALA A 304 10.76 20.53 17.49
N ALA A 305 9.57 19.95 17.56
CA ALA A 305 9.39 18.61 18.09
C ALA A 305 10.07 17.55 17.21
N THR A 306 10.52 16.46 17.83
CA THR A 306 11.10 15.32 17.11
C THR A 306 10.27 14.07 17.37
N TYR A 307 10.05 13.30 16.29
CA TYR A 307 9.29 12.07 16.31
C TYR A 307 10.09 10.96 15.64
N THR A 308 9.97 9.75 16.17
CA THR A 308 10.51 8.54 15.53
C THR A 308 9.36 7.66 15.04
N ALA A 309 9.43 7.30 13.76
CA ALA A 309 8.48 6.38 13.15
C ALA A 309 8.95 4.94 13.30
N THR A 310 8.02 4.04 13.61
CA THR A 310 8.22 2.60 13.45
C THR A 310 7.39 2.09 12.28
N VAL A 311 7.92 1.09 11.56
CA VAL A 311 7.24 0.47 10.42
C VAL A 311 6.79 -0.92 10.83
N ALA A 312 5.52 -1.25 10.59
CA ALA A 312 5.01 -2.61 10.72
C ALA A 312 4.95 -3.31 9.37
N GLN A 313 5.03 -4.63 9.43
CA GLN A 313 4.83 -5.47 8.26
C GLN A 313 3.36 -5.43 7.85
N GLY A 314 3.12 -5.13 6.58
CA GLY A 314 1.78 -5.14 6.01
C GLY A 314 1.52 -6.42 5.21
N ALA A 315 0.27 -6.86 5.18
CA ALA A 315 -0.14 -7.98 4.35
C ALA A 315 -0.01 -7.66 2.85
N ASN A 316 0.13 -8.70 2.02
CA ASN A 316 0.09 -8.51 0.57
C ASN A 316 -1.34 -8.10 0.13
N PRO A 317 -1.50 -7.01 -0.64
CA PRO A 317 -2.82 -6.48 -0.96
C PRO A 317 -3.63 -7.40 -1.89
N VAL A 318 -2.98 -8.19 -2.76
CA VAL A 318 -3.65 -9.21 -3.61
C VAL A 318 -4.23 -10.32 -2.72
N CYS A 319 -3.45 -10.82 -1.76
CA CYS A 319 -3.92 -11.82 -0.79
C CYS A 319 -5.09 -11.30 0.05
N VAL A 320 -5.04 -10.03 0.49
CA VAL A 320 -6.13 -9.41 1.25
C VAL A 320 -7.41 -9.30 0.40
N ALA A 321 -7.30 -8.81 -0.84
CA ALA A 321 -8.44 -8.64 -1.74
C ALA A 321 -9.09 -9.97 -2.13
N LEU A 322 -8.29 -11.02 -2.34
CA LEU A 322 -8.76 -12.35 -2.68
C LEU A 322 -9.73 -12.93 -1.64
N ASN A 323 -9.62 -12.57 -0.36
CA ASN A 323 -10.46 -13.15 0.69
C ASN A 323 -11.96 -12.95 0.40
N SER A 324 -12.36 -11.71 0.12
CA SER A 324 -13.76 -11.37 -0.17
C SER A 324 -14.28 -12.04 -1.45
N VAL A 325 -13.44 -12.11 -2.48
CA VAL A 325 -13.80 -12.68 -3.79
C VAL A 325 -13.91 -14.19 -3.71
N LEU A 326 -13.01 -14.85 -2.98
CA LEU A 326 -13.03 -16.31 -2.80
C LEU A 326 -14.23 -16.78 -1.97
N ASP A 327 -14.70 -16.00 -1.01
CA ASP A 327 -15.91 -16.32 -0.27
C ASP A 327 -17.16 -16.26 -1.15
N GLN A 328 -17.27 -15.25 -2.02
CA GLN A 328 -18.36 -15.16 -2.99
C GLN A 328 -18.30 -16.25 -4.06
N LEU A 329 -17.10 -16.54 -4.57
CA LEU A 329 -16.87 -17.60 -5.55
C LEU A 329 -16.79 -18.99 -4.92
N LEU A 330 -16.95 -19.16 -3.60
CA LEU A 330 -16.64 -20.37 -2.84
C LEU A 330 -15.38 -21.11 -3.35
N GLY A 331 -14.36 -20.36 -3.74
CA GLY A 331 -13.14 -20.87 -4.35
C GLY A 331 -12.01 -21.04 -3.33
N HIS A 332 -10.86 -21.47 -3.84
CA HIS A 332 -9.57 -21.43 -3.15
C HIS A 332 -8.55 -20.74 -4.05
N ALA A 333 -7.62 -19.99 -3.48
CA ALA A 333 -6.50 -19.44 -4.24
C ALA A 333 -5.18 -20.03 -3.77
N VAL A 334 -4.30 -20.31 -4.73
CA VAL A 334 -2.91 -20.66 -4.45
C VAL A 334 -2.09 -19.39 -4.51
N VAL A 335 -1.47 -19.05 -3.38
CA VAL A 335 -0.68 -17.83 -3.21
C VAL A 335 0.74 -18.20 -2.83
N GLU A 336 1.71 -17.47 -3.35
CA GLU A 336 3.13 -17.75 -3.18
C GLU A 336 3.88 -16.59 -2.53
N SER A 337 4.85 -16.93 -1.68
CA SER A 337 5.81 -15.99 -1.12
C SER A 337 6.95 -15.70 -2.09
N LYS A 338 7.78 -14.70 -1.76
CA LYS A 338 9.00 -14.40 -2.52
C LYS A 338 10.06 -15.51 -2.41
N GLY A 339 10.06 -16.30 -1.33
CA GLY A 339 10.95 -17.45 -1.14
C GLY A 339 12.44 -17.09 -1.03
N VAL A 340 12.76 -15.94 -0.42
CA VAL A 340 14.14 -15.45 -0.28
C VAL A 340 14.81 -16.02 0.97
N SER A 341 14.07 -16.08 2.08
CA SER A 341 14.53 -16.68 3.34
C SER A 341 13.38 -17.34 4.07
N GLN A 342 13.70 -18.24 5.00
CA GLN A 342 12.69 -18.88 5.85
C GLN A 342 11.93 -17.85 6.71
N VAL A 343 12.65 -16.86 7.23
CA VAL A 343 12.07 -15.80 8.07
C VAL A 343 11.10 -14.95 7.27
N ASP A 344 11.45 -14.56 6.03
CA ASP A 344 10.54 -13.78 5.17
C ASP A 344 9.27 -14.56 4.83
N ASP A 345 9.39 -15.87 4.63
CA ASP A 345 8.25 -16.73 4.32
C ASP A 345 7.36 -16.97 5.56
N GLU A 346 7.94 -17.06 6.76
CA GLU A 346 7.21 -17.13 8.03
C GLU A 346 6.44 -15.83 8.28
N ASN A 347 7.13 -14.69 8.20
CA ASN A 347 6.54 -13.35 8.29
C ASN A 347 5.39 -13.15 7.29
N TRP A 348 5.59 -13.50 6.03
CA TRP A 348 4.53 -13.40 5.01
C TRP A 348 3.34 -14.31 5.33
N ARG A 349 3.58 -15.54 5.81
CA ARG A 349 2.51 -16.47 6.20
C ARG A 349 1.68 -15.96 7.38
N GLU A 350 2.30 -15.28 8.34
CA GLU A 350 1.59 -14.71 9.49
C GLU A 350 0.59 -13.62 9.08
N THR A 351 0.80 -12.96 7.93
CA THR A 351 -0.14 -11.97 7.40
C THR A 351 -1.41 -12.57 6.76
N ILE A 352 -1.45 -13.89 6.53
CA ILE A 352 -2.56 -14.57 5.86
C ILE A 352 -3.62 -14.99 6.88
N SER A 353 -4.81 -14.41 6.79
CA SER A 353 -5.94 -14.70 7.70
C SER A 353 -7.00 -15.65 7.13
N SER A 354 -7.04 -15.87 5.81
CA SER A 354 -8.11 -16.63 5.16
C SER A 354 -7.82 -18.12 5.06
N LYS A 355 -8.87 -18.92 5.32
CA LYS A 355 -8.86 -20.38 5.19
C LYS A 355 -8.87 -20.86 3.74
N ARG A 356 -9.19 -19.97 2.79
CA ARG A 356 -9.29 -20.27 1.35
C ARG A 356 -8.00 -20.01 0.59
N LEU A 357 -6.98 -19.45 1.26
CA LEU A 357 -5.66 -19.26 0.69
C LEU A 357 -4.78 -20.47 1.00
N ILE A 358 -4.12 -21.00 -0.04
CA ILE A 358 -3.18 -22.11 0.03
C ILE A 358 -1.77 -21.53 -0.15
N PRO A 359 -1.05 -21.22 0.94
CA PRO A 359 0.27 -20.60 0.88
C PRO A 359 1.34 -21.62 0.49
N ILE A 360 2.08 -21.31 -0.57
CA ILE A 360 3.29 -22.02 -0.99
C ILE A 360 4.51 -21.11 -0.87
N SER A 361 5.66 -21.69 -0.56
CA SER A 361 6.92 -20.94 -0.47
C SER A 361 7.65 -20.97 -1.81
N GLY A 362 8.04 -19.79 -2.28
CA GLY A 362 8.90 -19.58 -3.43
C GLY A 362 8.35 -20.05 -4.78
N GLY A 363 9.20 -19.92 -5.78
CA GLY A 363 9.01 -20.26 -7.19
C GLY A 363 9.82 -21.49 -7.61
N CYS A 364 9.68 -21.87 -8.87
CA CYS A 364 10.44 -22.95 -9.48
C CYS A 364 11.44 -22.44 -10.52
N LYS A 365 12.50 -23.22 -10.73
CA LYS A 365 13.44 -23.00 -11.82
C LYS A 365 13.00 -23.82 -13.02
N VAL A 366 12.80 -23.15 -14.15
CA VAL A 366 12.40 -23.75 -15.42
C VAL A 366 13.46 -23.37 -16.47
N LEU A 367 13.73 -24.27 -17.41
CA LEU A 367 14.57 -23.95 -18.56
C LEU A 367 13.70 -23.24 -19.60
N ASP A 368 14.07 -22.02 -19.98
CA ASP A 368 13.40 -21.33 -21.07
C ASP A 368 13.86 -21.96 -22.41
N PRO A 369 12.95 -22.55 -23.21
CA PRO A 369 13.33 -23.19 -24.46
C PRO A 369 13.80 -22.20 -25.53
N VAL A 370 13.50 -20.90 -25.39
CA VAL A 370 13.87 -19.88 -26.37
C VAL A 370 15.27 -19.34 -26.10
N THR A 371 15.57 -18.98 -24.84
CA THR A 371 16.87 -18.40 -24.48
C THR A 371 17.88 -19.44 -23.99
N SER A 372 17.44 -20.67 -23.70
CA SER A 372 18.23 -21.72 -23.04
C SER A 372 18.72 -21.36 -21.62
N ASP A 373 18.19 -20.28 -21.03
CA ASP A 373 18.52 -19.86 -19.67
C ASP A 373 17.66 -20.57 -18.62
N VAL A 374 18.19 -20.70 -17.42
CA VAL A 374 17.42 -21.13 -16.25
C VAL A 374 16.73 -19.92 -15.64
N VAL A 375 15.43 -19.82 -15.83
CA VAL A 375 14.60 -18.72 -15.36
C VAL A 375 13.80 -19.11 -14.11
N TYR A 376 13.59 -18.14 -13.23
CA TYR A 376 12.70 -18.29 -12.08
C TYR A 376 11.25 -18.02 -12.49
N ARG A 377 10.34 -18.93 -12.16
CA ARG A 377 8.92 -18.86 -12.50
C ARG A 377 8.03 -19.09 -11.28
N PRO A 378 6.89 -18.40 -11.20
CA PRO A 378 5.81 -18.69 -10.26
C PRO A 378 5.48 -20.18 -10.14
N LEU A 379 5.30 -20.63 -8.90
CA LEU A 379 4.93 -21.99 -8.56
C LEU A 379 3.41 -22.21 -8.60
N ALA A 380 2.64 -21.15 -8.30
CA ALA A 380 1.19 -21.23 -8.09
C ALA A 380 0.41 -21.88 -9.25
N PRO A 381 0.61 -21.50 -10.54
CA PRO A 381 -0.10 -22.13 -11.66
C PRO A 381 0.11 -23.64 -11.73
N ARG A 382 1.35 -24.08 -11.52
CA ARG A 382 1.71 -25.50 -11.55
C ARG A 382 1.09 -26.26 -10.37
N ILE A 383 0.96 -25.67 -9.18
CA ILE A 383 0.26 -26.33 -8.07
C ILE A 383 -1.24 -26.47 -8.36
N ILE A 384 -1.86 -25.45 -8.95
CA ILE A 384 -3.25 -25.55 -9.41
C ILE A 384 -3.41 -26.65 -10.46
N GLY A 385 -2.47 -26.76 -11.42
CA GLY A 385 -2.47 -27.85 -12.40
C GLY A 385 -2.46 -29.24 -11.76
N VAL A 386 -1.68 -29.44 -10.69
CA VAL A 386 -1.71 -30.69 -9.91
C VAL A 386 -3.07 -30.93 -9.27
N GLY A 387 -3.71 -29.87 -8.74
CA GLY A 387 -5.07 -29.95 -8.20
C GLY A 387 -6.09 -30.40 -9.25
N VAL A 388 -6.08 -29.76 -10.42
CA VAL A 388 -6.94 -30.13 -11.55
C VAL A 388 -6.69 -31.55 -12.04
N ARG A 389 -5.43 -32.00 -12.10
CA ARG A 389 -5.11 -33.41 -12.37
C ARG A 389 -5.76 -34.33 -11.34
N ARG A 390 -5.55 -34.02 -10.06
CA ARG A 390 -5.98 -34.90 -8.97
C ARG A 390 -7.50 -35.02 -8.87
N ASP A 391 -8.20 -33.91 -9.05
CA ASP A 391 -9.66 -33.86 -8.95
C ASP A 391 -10.31 -34.67 -10.07
N GLN A 392 -9.76 -34.66 -11.29
CA GLN A 392 -10.28 -35.48 -12.38
C GLN A 392 -9.91 -36.96 -12.25
N GLU A 393 -8.69 -37.30 -11.82
CA GLU A 393 -8.28 -38.70 -11.57
C GLU A 393 -9.17 -39.40 -10.53
N LYS A 394 -9.67 -38.63 -9.55
CA LYS A 394 -10.47 -39.16 -8.43
C LYS A 394 -11.95 -38.80 -8.51
N GLY A 395 -12.34 -37.98 -9.48
CA GLY A 395 -13.71 -37.55 -9.72
C GLY A 395 -14.26 -36.48 -8.75
N ALA A 396 -13.49 -36.09 -7.71
CA ALA A 396 -13.92 -35.08 -6.74
C ALA A 396 -12.73 -34.47 -5.96
N PRO A 397 -12.85 -33.22 -5.47
CA PRO A 397 -11.78 -32.49 -4.75
C PRO A 397 -11.64 -32.90 -3.28
N PHE A 398 -11.73 -34.19 -2.98
CA PHE A 398 -11.59 -34.71 -1.60
C PHE A 398 -10.20 -35.29 -1.34
N HIS A 399 -9.38 -35.42 -2.38
CA HIS A 399 -8.04 -35.98 -2.25
C HIS A 399 -6.99 -34.88 -2.19
N SER A 400 -6.07 -35.03 -1.23
CA SER A 400 -4.96 -34.11 -1.07
C SER A 400 -4.12 -33.99 -2.34
N TRP A 401 -3.72 -32.76 -2.66
CA TRP A 401 -2.76 -32.45 -3.72
C TRP A 401 -1.31 -32.72 -3.29
N ALA A 402 -1.09 -33.07 -2.03
CA ALA A 402 0.24 -33.37 -1.50
C ALA A 402 0.79 -34.71 -1.99
N ASN A 403 2.12 -34.80 -1.95
CA ASN A 403 2.89 -35.96 -2.40
C ASN A 403 2.65 -36.34 -3.88
N GLN A 404 2.30 -35.36 -4.71
CA GLN A 404 2.18 -35.53 -6.15
C GLN A 404 3.46 -35.05 -6.85
N PRO A 405 3.93 -35.76 -7.89
CA PRO A 405 5.05 -35.29 -8.70
C PRO A 405 4.62 -34.02 -9.45
N ILE A 406 5.50 -33.02 -9.42
CA ILE A 406 5.32 -31.79 -10.17
C ILE A 406 6.22 -31.84 -11.40
N GLN A 407 5.59 -31.83 -12.56
CA GLN A 407 6.19 -32.00 -13.87
C GLN A 407 6.72 -30.66 -14.42
N GLY A 408 7.61 -30.71 -15.43
CA GLY A 408 8.07 -29.50 -16.14
C GLY A 408 8.94 -28.53 -15.32
N ARG A 409 9.54 -28.98 -14.22
CA ARG A 409 10.48 -28.17 -13.40
C ARG A 409 11.84 -28.84 -13.30
N ARG A 410 12.90 -28.04 -13.27
CA ARG A 410 14.24 -28.53 -12.89
C ARG A 410 14.32 -28.58 -11.36
N ARG A 411 15.00 -29.59 -10.81
CA ARG A 411 15.23 -29.78 -9.36
C ARG A 411 15.59 -28.44 -8.72
N THR A 412 14.66 -27.87 -7.94
CA THR A 412 14.95 -26.80 -6.98
C THR A 412 15.79 -27.40 -5.85
N GLY A 413 16.55 -26.57 -5.12
CA GLY A 413 17.52 -27.02 -4.10
C GLY A 413 16.96 -27.96 -3.02
N PRO A 414 17.77 -28.39 -2.04
CA PRO A 414 17.57 -29.63 -1.27
C PRO A 414 16.35 -29.72 -0.34
N ARG A 415 15.40 -28.78 -0.39
CA ARG A 415 14.19 -28.79 0.44
C ARG A 415 13.01 -28.42 -0.46
N HIS A 416 11.91 -29.16 -0.35
CA HIS A 416 10.53 -28.89 -0.85
C HIS A 416 9.95 -30.03 -1.71
N TYR A 417 9.66 -31.16 -1.05
CA TYR A 417 8.40 -31.86 -1.32
C TYR A 417 7.25 -30.94 -0.86
N LEU A 418 6.04 -31.08 -1.42
CA LEU A 418 4.83 -30.43 -0.87
C LEU A 418 4.55 -31.02 0.53
N CYS A 419 5.29 -30.57 1.53
CA CYS A 419 5.08 -30.92 2.93
C CYS A 419 4.04 -29.95 3.47
N ALA A 420 2.77 -30.31 3.33
CA ALA A 420 1.73 -29.73 4.16
C ALA A 420 2.05 -30.13 5.61
N HIS A 421 2.74 -29.29 6.36
CA HIS A 421 2.92 -29.46 7.79
C HIS A 421 1.56 -29.23 8.46
N ARG A 422 0.73 -30.27 8.45
CA ARG A 422 -0.36 -30.41 9.40
C ARG A 422 0.32 -30.73 10.73
N ARG A 423 0.51 -29.73 11.60
CA ARG A 423 0.76 -30.00 13.02
C ARG A 423 -0.40 -30.88 13.50
N ARG A 424 -0.16 -32.16 13.71
CA ARG A 424 -0.91 -32.90 14.72
C ARG A 424 -0.45 -32.35 16.07
N GLN A 425 -1.41 -32.28 16.99
CA GLN A 425 -1.30 -31.75 18.35
C GLN A 425 0.03 -32.07 19.03
#